data_AF-A0A1D2U8T5-F1
#
_entry.id   AF-A0A1D2U8T5-F1
#
_cell.length_a   1.000
_cell.length_b   1.000
_cell.length_c   1.000
_cell.angle_alpha   90.00
_cell.angle_beta   90.00
_cell.angle_gamma   90.00
#
_symmetry.space_group_name_H-M   'P 1'
#
loop_
_entity.id
_entity.type
_entity.pdbx_description
1 polymer ?
#
loop_
_entity_poly.entity_id
_entity_poly.type
_entity_poly.pdbx_seq_one_letter_code
_entity_poly.pdbx_strand_id
1 'polypeptide(L)'
;MPCAADSARHFARQHEGLEAQLHAHLLDVVGGDFTQAEQHLRQWRTHLARHIEVEEQELLPQLPEGARWSARVYGQEHERIALLADEYGERLAQVLANPPATETERRHAALWLIDAAHALRHVLDHHHQREHTALALELPEALQERVWREHGLAQELEHQGRR
;
A
#
# COMPACT_ATOMS: atom_id res chain seq x y z
N MET A 1 -1.13 15.40 -26.65
CA MET A 1 -0.18 15.28 -25.54
C MET A 1 -0.97 14.80 -24.34
N PRO A 2 -0.78 13.56 -23.87
CA PRO A 2 -1.37 13.17 -22.59
C PRO A 2 -0.84 14.11 -21.50
N CYS A 3 -1.73 14.58 -20.63
CA CYS A 3 -1.35 15.37 -19.45
C CYS A 3 -0.57 14.45 -18.50
N ALA A 4 0.35 14.98 -17.68
CA ALA A 4 1.09 14.16 -16.71
C ALA A 4 0.18 13.33 -15.77
N ALA A 5 -1.05 13.81 -15.52
CA ALA A 5 -2.09 13.08 -14.78
C ALA A 5 -2.59 11.81 -15.50
N ASP A 6 -2.51 11.77 -16.83
CA ASP A 6 -2.96 10.64 -17.65
C ASP A 6 -1.89 9.53 -17.72
N SER A 7 -0.61 9.91 -17.72
CA SER A 7 0.52 8.97 -17.72
C SER A 7 0.65 8.19 -16.40
N ALA A 8 0.30 8.79 -15.26
CA ALA A 8 0.36 8.14 -13.95
C ALA A 8 -0.92 7.37 -13.56
N ARG A 9 -1.96 7.35 -14.41
CA ARG A 9 -3.27 6.81 -14.05
C ARG A 9 -3.23 5.34 -13.63
N HIS A 10 -2.29 4.55 -14.16
CA HIS A 10 -2.21 3.13 -13.88
C HIS A 10 -1.70 2.88 -12.46
N PHE A 11 -0.61 3.56 -12.07
CA PHE A 11 -0.11 3.58 -10.69
C PHE A 11 -1.15 4.17 -9.73
N ALA A 12 -1.74 5.31 -10.09
CA ALA A 12 -2.75 5.97 -9.25
C ALA A 12 -3.90 5.04 -8.87
N ARG A 13 -4.42 4.25 -9.81
CA ARG A 13 -5.48 3.27 -9.53
C ARG A 13 -5.04 2.16 -8.56
N GLN A 14 -3.79 1.69 -8.66
CA GLN A 14 -3.27 0.70 -7.72
C GLN A 14 -3.16 1.31 -6.32
N HIS A 15 -2.61 2.51 -6.23
CA HIS A 15 -2.39 3.20 -4.96
C HIS A 15 -3.70 3.60 -4.29
N GLU A 16 -4.69 4.08 -5.04
CA GLU A 16 -6.05 4.32 -4.53
C GLU A 16 -6.67 3.06 -3.91
N GLY A 17 -6.45 1.89 -4.54
CA GLY A 17 -6.90 0.61 -4.00
C GLY A 17 -6.20 0.23 -2.70
N LEU A 18 -4.87 0.34 -2.66
CA LEU A 18 -4.08 0.07 -1.45
C LEU A 18 -4.41 1.05 -0.31
N GLU A 19 -4.59 2.33 -0.63
CA GLU A 19 -4.96 3.37 0.33
C GLU A 19 -6.36 3.09 0.92
N ALA A 20 -7.33 2.73 0.09
CA ALA A 20 -8.67 2.38 0.56
C ALA A 20 -8.65 1.20 1.55
N GLN A 21 -7.85 0.17 1.27
CA GLN A 21 -7.70 -0.99 2.16
C GLN A 21 -7.00 -0.63 3.47
N LEU A 22 -5.92 0.15 3.41
CA LEU A 22 -5.22 0.61 4.61
C LEU A 22 -6.13 1.51 5.45
N HIS A 23 -6.95 2.35 4.82
CA HIS A 23 -7.91 3.19 5.51
C HIS A 23 -9.02 2.36 6.17
N ALA A 24 -9.57 1.35 5.50
CA ALA A 24 -10.54 0.42 6.10
C ALA A 24 -9.98 -0.25 7.37
N HIS A 25 -8.72 -0.71 7.29
CA HIS A 25 -7.99 -1.23 8.44
C HIS A 25 -7.89 -0.19 9.59
N LEU A 26 -7.51 1.06 9.30
CA LEU A 26 -7.36 2.10 10.34
C LEU A 26 -8.71 2.51 10.96
N LEU A 27 -9.80 2.44 10.20
CA LEU A 27 -11.15 2.67 10.74
C LEU A 27 -11.54 1.60 11.76
N ASP A 28 -11.21 0.33 11.50
CA ASP A 28 -11.42 -0.75 12.46
C ASP A 28 -10.55 -0.57 13.72
N VAL A 29 -9.28 -0.12 13.56
CA VAL A 29 -8.40 0.22 14.68
C VAL A 29 -9.02 1.32 15.55
N VAL A 30 -9.50 2.41 14.94
CA VAL A 30 -10.17 3.50 15.67
C VAL A 30 -11.47 3.03 16.32
N GLY A 31 -12.21 2.14 15.66
CA GLY A 31 -13.43 1.51 16.19
C GLY A 31 -13.16 0.49 17.31
N GLY A 32 -11.91 0.08 17.50
CA GLY A 32 -11.52 -0.95 18.47
C GLY A 32 -11.84 -2.38 18.03
N ASP A 33 -12.21 -2.59 16.76
CA ASP A 33 -12.39 -3.93 16.18
C ASP A 33 -11.06 -4.45 15.64
N PHE A 34 -10.18 -4.88 16.56
CA PHE A 34 -8.84 -5.33 16.19
C PHE A 34 -8.84 -6.62 15.37
N THR A 35 -9.91 -7.42 15.43
CA THR A 35 -10.04 -8.65 14.62
C THR A 35 -10.35 -8.31 13.17
N GLN A 36 -11.29 -7.40 12.90
CA GLN A 36 -11.54 -6.91 11.54
C GLN A 36 -10.32 -6.14 11.01
N ALA A 37 -9.69 -5.32 11.85
CA ALA A 37 -8.46 -4.63 11.50
C ALA A 37 -7.37 -5.61 11.01
N GLU A 38 -7.19 -6.76 11.66
CA GLU A 38 -6.23 -7.77 11.23
C GLU A 38 -6.56 -8.36 9.87
N GLN A 39 -7.83 -8.63 9.59
CA GLN A 39 -8.25 -9.15 8.29
C GLN A 39 -7.94 -8.17 7.17
N HIS A 40 -8.31 -6.90 7.33
CA HIS A 40 -7.99 -5.86 6.36
C HIS A 40 -6.48 -5.64 6.23
N LEU A 41 -5.72 -5.69 7.33
CA LEU A 41 -4.25 -5.58 7.28
C LEU A 41 -3.64 -6.74 6.48
N ARG A 42 -4.09 -7.98 6.71
CA ARG A 42 -3.60 -9.15 5.97
C ARG A 42 -3.90 -9.04 4.48
N GLN A 43 -5.12 -8.62 4.12
CA GLN A 43 -5.49 -8.42 2.72
C GLN A 43 -4.65 -7.32 2.07
N TRP A 44 -4.53 -6.17 2.73
CA TRP A 44 -3.69 -5.06 2.27
C TRP A 44 -2.24 -5.49 2.08
N ARG A 45 -1.67 -6.26 3.01
CA ARG A 45 -0.29 -6.78 2.90
C ARG A 45 -0.11 -7.71 1.70
N THR A 46 -1.07 -8.60 1.45
CA THR A 46 -1.02 -9.47 0.25
C THR A 46 -1.04 -8.65 -1.03
N HIS A 47 -1.87 -7.62 -1.10
CA HIS A 47 -1.98 -6.75 -2.27
C HIS A 47 -0.75 -5.86 -2.45
N LEU A 48 -0.21 -5.30 -1.36
CA LEU A 48 1.03 -4.52 -1.40
C LEU A 48 2.21 -5.35 -1.87
N ALA A 49 2.37 -6.57 -1.32
CA ALA A 49 3.43 -7.48 -1.74
C ALA A 49 3.31 -7.83 -3.23
N ARG A 50 2.08 -8.06 -3.72
CA ARG A 50 1.85 -8.32 -5.15
C ARG A 50 2.18 -7.10 -6.02
N HIS A 51 1.80 -5.90 -5.58
CA HIS A 51 2.08 -4.66 -6.27
C HIS A 51 3.59 -4.44 -6.43
N ILE A 52 4.34 -4.55 -5.32
CA ILE A 52 5.81 -4.49 -5.30
C ILE A 52 6.43 -5.56 -6.20
N GLU A 53 5.94 -6.80 -6.13
CA GLU A 53 6.45 -7.90 -6.95
C GLU A 53 6.31 -7.60 -8.46
N VAL A 54 5.17 -7.06 -8.87
CA VAL A 54 4.91 -6.67 -10.26
C VAL A 54 5.86 -5.56 -10.69
N GLU A 55 6.08 -4.57 -9.83
CA GLU A 55 7.03 -3.50 -10.14
C GLU A 55 8.44 -4.04 -10.31
N GLU A 56 8.92 -4.84 -9.37
CA GLU A 56 10.27 -5.39 -9.40
C GLU A 56 10.53 -6.31 -10.58
N GLN A 57 9.54 -7.12 -10.98
CA GLN A 57 9.71 -8.14 -12.02
C GLN A 57 9.40 -7.63 -13.43
N GLU A 58 8.43 -6.72 -13.59
CA GLU A 58 7.91 -6.33 -14.90
C GLU A 58 8.20 -4.87 -15.28
N LEU A 59 8.29 -3.96 -14.30
CA LEU A 59 8.39 -2.52 -14.56
C LEU A 59 9.81 -1.99 -14.36
N LEU A 60 10.40 -2.18 -13.20
CA LEU A 60 11.74 -1.71 -12.86
C LEU A 60 12.83 -2.21 -13.83
N PRO A 61 12.80 -3.45 -14.37
CA PRO A 61 13.78 -3.90 -15.36
C PRO A 61 13.71 -3.14 -16.70
N GLN A 62 12.60 -2.44 -16.96
CA GLN A 62 12.38 -1.66 -18.17
C GLN A 62 12.75 -0.18 -18.02
N LEU A 63 13.24 0.23 -16.84
CA LEU A 63 13.70 1.59 -16.60
C LEU A 63 14.92 1.93 -17.50
N PRO A 64 14.94 3.11 -18.13
CA PRO A 64 16.10 3.55 -18.89
C PRO A 64 17.29 3.86 -17.98
N GLU A 65 18.52 3.68 -18.49
CA GLU A 65 19.77 3.91 -17.74
C GLU A 65 19.93 5.35 -17.21
N GLY A 66 19.25 6.32 -17.83
CA GLY A 66 19.20 7.73 -17.43
C GLY A 66 17.97 8.15 -16.62
N ALA A 67 17.19 7.20 -16.09
CA ALA A 67 16.04 7.47 -15.24
C ALA A 67 16.43 8.33 -14.02
N ARG A 68 15.50 9.18 -13.57
CA ARG A 68 15.72 10.08 -12.43
C ARG A 68 16.11 9.33 -11.16
N TRP A 69 15.56 8.14 -10.98
CA TRP A 69 15.88 7.23 -9.88
C TRP A 69 16.19 5.86 -10.46
N SER A 70 17.26 5.23 -9.97
CA SER A 70 17.61 3.87 -10.40
C SER A 70 16.67 2.85 -9.77
N ALA A 71 16.50 1.68 -10.42
CA ALA A 71 15.73 0.56 -9.89
C ALA A 71 16.14 0.15 -8.46
N ARG A 72 17.42 0.34 -8.12
CA ARG A 72 17.95 0.08 -6.76
C ARG A 72 17.28 0.95 -5.68
N VAL A 73 16.93 2.21 -6.00
CA VAL A 73 16.29 3.10 -5.03
C VAL A 73 14.89 2.59 -4.68
N TYR A 74 14.12 2.19 -5.70
CA TYR A 74 12.79 1.61 -5.51
C TYR A 74 12.87 0.32 -4.68
N GLY A 75 13.79 -0.60 -5.01
CA GLY A 75 13.97 -1.83 -4.21
C GLY A 75 14.32 -1.57 -2.73
N GLN A 76 15.15 -0.55 -2.45
CA GLN A 76 15.45 -0.17 -1.06
C GLN A 76 14.24 0.43 -0.34
N GLU A 77 13.38 1.18 -1.05
CA GLU A 77 12.11 1.67 -0.50
C GLU A 77 11.15 0.50 -0.24
N HIS A 78 11.05 -0.48 -1.15
CA HIS A 78 10.23 -1.70 -0.96
C HIS A 78 10.65 -2.52 0.26
N GLU A 79 11.96 -2.77 0.42
CA GLU A 79 12.51 -3.44 1.59
C GLU A 79 12.11 -2.71 2.89
N ARG A 80 12.17 -1.39 2.88
CA ARG A 80 11.79 -0.57 4.04
C ARG A 80 10.29 -0.60 4.30
N ILE A 81 9.46 -0.58 3.26
CA ILE A 81 8.00 -0.70 3.37
C ILE A 81 7.64 -2.05 3.99
N ALA A 82 8.22 -3.15 3.48
CA ALA A 82 7.98 -4.49 4.00
C ALA A 82 8.35 -4.60 5.48
N LEU A 83 9.52 -4.10 5.87
CA LEU A 83 9.96 -4.06 7.27
C LEU A 83 8.97 -3.30 8.16
N LEU A 84 8.57 -2.09 7.77
CA LEU A 84 7.65 -1.28 8.57
C LEU A 84 6.25 -1.92 8.64
N ALA A 85 5.80 -2.59 7.58
CA ALA A 85 4.55 -3.33 7.58
C ALA A 85 4.61 -4.55 8.51
N ASP A 86 5.75 -5.23 8.61
CA ASP A 86 5.98 -6.35 9.54
C ASP A 86 5.93 -5.87 10.98
N GLU A 87 6.73 -4.85 11.30
CA GLU A 87 6.76 -4.24 12.63
C GLU A 87 5.38 -3.72 13.06
N TYR A 88 4.59 -3.20 12.12
CA TYR A 88 3.21 -2.79 12.40
C TYR A 88 2.30 -3.99 12.70
N GLY A 89 2.39 -5.05 11.89
CA GLY A 89 1.63 -6.28 12.09
C GLY A 89 1.93 -6.95 13.43
N GLU A 90 3.19 -6.94 13.87
CA GLU A 90 3.59 -7.44 15.19
C GLU A 90 2.91 -6.68 16.34
N ARG A 91 2.75 -5.37 16.21
CA ARG A 91 2.05 -4.55 17.22
C ARG A 91 0.56 -4.88 17.27
N LEU A 92 -0.09 -5.03 16.13
CA LEU A 92 -1.49 -5.48 16.09
C LEU A 92 -1.66 -6.88 16.71
N ALA A 93 -0.73 -7.80 16.41
CA ALA A 93 -0.73 -9.13 17.00
C ALA A 93 -0.58 -9.09 18.54
N GLN A 94 0.18 -8.15 19.10
CA GLN A 94 0.28 -7.96 20.55
C GLN A 94 -1.06 -7.56 21.18
N VAL A 95 -1.82 -6.68 20.53
CA VAL A 95 -3.16 -6.27 21.00
C VAL A 95 -4.14 -7.44 20.92
N LEU A 96 -4.08 -8.24 19.87
CA LEU A 96 -4.92 -9.44 19.73
C LEU A 96 -4.59 -10.52 20.77
N ALA A 97 -3.31 -10.68 21.09
CA ALA A 97 -2.87 -11.63 22.11
C ALA A 97 -3.28 -11.21 23.53
N ASN A 98 -3.40 -9.89 23.79
CA ASN A 98 -3.79 -9.33 25.07
C ASN A 98 -4.93 -8.30 24.86
N PRO A 99 -6.14 -8.78 24.58
CA PRO A 99 -7.23 -7.90 24.18
C PRO A 99 -7.63 -6.95 25.32
N PRO A 100 -7.82 -5.65 25.04
CA PRO A 100 -8.21 -4.66 26.04
C PRO A 100 -9.60 -4.97 26.63
N ALA A 101 -9.69 -4.98 27.96
CA ALA A 101 -10.92 -5.37 28.67
C ALA A 101 -11.89 -4.20 28.81
N THR A 102 -11.37 -2.99 28.91
CA THR A 102 -12.15 -1.75 29.11
C THR A 102 -12.15 -0.86 27.88
N GLU A 103 -13.11 0.07 27.85
CA GLU A 103 -13.20 1.08 26.79
C GLU A 103 -11.99 2.02 26.76
N THR A 104 -11.47 2.39 27.92
CA THR A 104 -10.26 3.22 28.02
C THR A 104 -9.04 2.49 27.47
N GLU A 105 -8.86 1.21 27.81
CA GLU A 105 -7.77 0.39 27.27
C GLU A 105 -7.90 0.21 25.76
N ARG A 106 -9.13 0.01 25.24
CA ARG A 106 -9.39 -0.03 23.78
C ARG A 106 -8.91 1.23 23.08
N ARG A 107 -9.26 2.40 23.61
CA ARG A 107 -8.85 3.70 23.02
C ARG A 107 -7.35 3.92 23.11
N HIS A 108 -6.70 3.50 24.20
CA HIS A 108 -5.25 3.55 24.29
C HIS A 108 -4.57 2.62 23.29
N ALA A 109 -5.08 1.39 23.10
CA ALA A 109 -4.58 0.47 22.09
C ALA A 109 -4.75 1.04 20.68
N ALA A 110 -5.90 1.65 20.38
CA ALA A 110 -6.15 2.31 19.11
C ALA A 110 -5.15 3.45 18.85
N LEU A 111 -4.96 4.36 19.81
CA LEU A 111 -3.99 5.45 19.69
C LEU A 111 -2.56 4.94 19.44
N TRP A 112 -2.14 3.92 20.20
CA TRP A 112 -0.82 3.32 20.04
C TRP A 112 -0.62 2.71 18.65
N LEU A 113 -1.63 2.02 18.11
CA LEU A 113 -1.58 1.48 16.75
C LEU A 113 -1.59 2.58 15.68
N ILE A 114 -2.37 3.64 15.84
CA ILE A 114 -2.35 4.78 14.90
C ILE A 114 -0.97 5.44 14.86
N ASP A 115 -0.37 5.68 16.03
CA ASP A 115 0.98 6.24 16.12
C ASP A 115 2.03 5.31 15.49
N ALA A 116 1.89 4.00 15.71
CA ALA A 116 2.79 3.00 15.12
C ALA A 116 2.68 2.92 13.58
N ALA A 117 1.51 3.20 13.00
CA ALA A 117 1.31 3.19 11.55
C ALA A 117 1.96 4.39 10.85
N HIS A 118 2.35 5.44 11.59
CA HIS A 118 2.80 6.71 11.00
C HIS A 118 4.01 6.56 10.06
N ALA A 119 5.05 5.86 10.51
CA ALA A 119 6.28 5.70 9.73
C ALA A 119 6.02 4.93 8.42
N LEU A 120 5.20 3.89 8.47
CA LEU A 120 4.80 3.11 7.29
C LEU A 120 4.06 3.96 6.27
N ARG A 121 3.02 4.68 6.73
CA ARG A 121 2.23 5.58 5.87
C ARG A 121 3.10 6.65 5.22
N HIS A 122 4.01 7.24 5.99
CA HIS A 122 4.89 8.27 5.47
C HIS A 122 5.81 7.75 4.35
N VAL A 123 6.38 6.55 4.51
CA VAL A 123 7.22 5.95 3.46
C VAL A 123 6.38 5.59 2.23
N LEU A 124 5.18 5.03 2.42
CA LEU A 124 4.25 4.74 1.32
C LEU A 124 3.90 6.00 0.52
N ASP A 125 3.53 7.10 1.19
CA ASP A 125 3.19 8.36 0.54
C ASP A 125 4.35 8.88 -0.32
N HIS A 126 5.58 8.81 0.22
CA HIS A 126 6.77 9.24 -0.52
C HIS A 126 7.10 8.33 -1.70
N HIS A 127 6.94 7.04 -1.52
CA HIS A 127 7.17 6.04 -2.55
C HIS A 127 6.17 6.19 -3.72
N HIS A 128 4.87 6.20 -3.43
CA HIS A 128 3.82 6.43 -4.43
C HIS A 128 4.02 7.77 -5.15
N GLN A 129 4.41 8.83 -4.43
CA GLN A 129 4.69 10.13 -5.05
C GLN A 129 5.88 10.06 -6.02
N ARG A 130 6.92 9.28 -5.69
CA ARG A 130 8.07 9.06 -6.57
C ARG A 130 7.64 8.34 -7.84
N GLU A 131 6.78 7.34 -7.73
CA GLU A 131 6.29 6.57 -8.86
C GLU A 131 5.43 7.43 -9.78
N HIS A 132 4.48 8.17 -9.21
CA HIS A 132 3.63 9.10 -9.96
C HIS A 132 4.42 10.17 -10.70
N THR A 133 5.50 10.69 -10.12
CA THR A 133 6.24 11.84 -10.67
C THR A 133 7.54 11.49 -11.39
N ALA A 134 7.96 10.23 -11.38
CA ALA A 134 9.12 9.75 -12.11
C ALA A 134 8.82 8.44 -12.84
N LEU A 135 8.61 7.34 -12.12
CA LEU A 135 8.50 6.00 -12.72
C LEU A 135 7.44 5.94 -13.84
N ALA A 136 6.24 6.45 -13.58
CA ALA A 136 5.14 6.43 -14.52
C ALA A 136 5.38 7.32 -15.76
N LEU A 137 6.25 8.33 -15.66
CA LEU A 137 6.60 9.21 -16.78
C LEU A 137 7.77 8.65 -17.61
N GLU A 138 8.59 7.81 -17.00
CA GLU A 138 9.80 7.24 -17.60
C GLU A 138 9.54 5.88 -18.27
N LEU A 139 8.47 5.19 -17.91
CA LEU A 139 8.05 3.94 -18.52
C LEU A 139 7.07 4.15 -19.69
N PRO A 140 7.14 3.32 -20.76
CA PRO A 140 6.17 3.36 -21.84
C PRO A 140 4.74 3.11 -21.33
N GLU A 141 3.78 3.93 -21.75
CA GLU A 141 2.37 3.81 -21.33
C GLU A 141 1.78 2.42 -21.67
N ALA A 142 2.08 1.90 -22.86
CA ALA A 142 1.61 0.57 -23.29
C ALA A 142 2.15 -0.57 -22.41
N LEU A 143 3.35 -0.41 -21.83
CA LEU A 143 3.89 -1.36 -20.87
C LEU A 143 3.08 -1.32 -19.57
N GLN A 144 2.88 -0.12 -19.02
CA GLN A 144 2.12 0.10 -17.79
C GLN A 144 0.69 -0.45 -17.93
N GLU A 145 0.03 -0.14 -19.05
CA GLU A 145 -1.33 -0.62 -19.31
C GLU A 145 -1.39 -2.15 -19.35
N ARG A 146 -0.47 -2.81 -20.06
CA ARG A 146 -0.42 -4.27 -20.15
C ARG A 146 -0.23 -4.90 -18.77
N VAL A 147 0.82 -4.49 -18.07
CA VAL A 147 1.21 -5.05 -16.77
C VAL A 147 0.10 -4.88 -15.74
N TRP A 148 -0.47 -3.66 -15.63
CA TRP A 148 -1.52 -3.39 -14.65
C TRP A 148 -2.90 -3.93 -15.06
N ARG A 149 -3.14 -4.23 -16.33
CA ARG A 149 -4.33 -4.98 -16.75
C ARG A 149 -4.23 -6.46 -16.36
N GLU A 150 -3.04 -7.03 -16.43
CA GLU A 150 -2.77 -8.45 -16.11
C GLU A 150 -2.67 -8.71 -14.61
N HIS A 151 -2.18 -7.73 -13.84
CA HIS A 151 -1.82 -7.93 -12.43
C HIS A 151 -2.39 -6.90 -11.46
N GLY A 152 -2.96 -5.81 -11.98
CA GLY A 152 -3.49 -4.78 -11.12
C GLY A 152 -4.63 -5.30 -10.25
N LEU A 153 -4.85 -4.61 -9.14
CA LEU A 153 -6.04 -4.71 -8.30
C LEU A 153 -7.27 -4.44 -9.18
N ALA A 154 -7.77 -5.49 -9.84
CA ALA A 154 -9.03 -5.46 -10.55
C ALA A 154 -10.14 -5.12 -9.54
N GLN A 155 -11.16 -4.38 -9.98
CA GLN A 155 -12.24 -3.80 -9.20
C GLN A 155 -13.04 -4.80 -8.34
N GLU A 156 -12.46 -5.35 -7.27
CA GLU A 156 -13.21 -6.10 -6.24
C GLU A 156 -14.19 -5.18 -5.47
N LEU A 157 -14.06 -3.86 -5.62
CA LEU A 157 -14.94 -2.87 -5.01
C LEU A 157 -16.34 -2.78 -5.65
N GLU A 158 -16.60 -3.35 -6.84
CA GLU A 158 -17.97 -3.38 -7.39
C GLU A 158 -18.85 -4.51 -6.82
N HIS A 159 -18.27 -5.51 -6.15
CA HIS A 159 -19.03 -6.69 -5.68
C HIS A 159 -19.46 -6.65 -4.19
N GLN A 160 -18.95 -5.72 -3.38
CA GLN A 160 -19.30 -5.64 -1.95
C GLN A 160 -20.46 -4.67 -1.63
N GLY A 161 -20.98 -3.94 -2.63
CA GLY A 161 -22.10 -3.00 -2.48
C GLY A 161 -23.47 -3.52 -2.90
N ARG A 162 -23.65 -4.83 -3.12
CA ARG A 162 -24.94 -5.44 -3.42
C ARG A 162 -25.14 -6.76 -2.68
N ARG A 163 -25.31 -6.72 -1.35
CA ARG A 163 -26.14 -7.70 -0.62
C ARG A 163 -26.79 -7.03 0.57
#